data_AF-A0A0D0DNS1-F1
#
_entry.id   AF-A0A0D0DNS1-F1
#
_cell.length_a   1.000
_cell.length_b   1.000
_cell.length_c   1.000
_cell.angle_alpha   90.00
_cell.angle_beta   90.00
_cell.angle_gamma   90.00
#
_symmetry.space_group_name_H-M   'P 1'
#
loop_
_entity.id
_entity.type
_entity.pdbx_description
1 polymer ?
#
loop_
_entity_poly.entity_id
_entity_poly.type
_entity_poly.pdbx_seq_one_letter_code
_entity_poly.pdbx_strand_id
1 'polypeptide(L)'
;YRINWLKVRARYHQWSEELTLVRHEMYWIRKWFEGQEEEWNRRASQSQEAGYKVYAERKVILYHSYAEDAVMRFQGKMSQPAS
;
A
#
# COMPACT_ATOMS: atom_id res chain seq x y z
N TYR A 1 28.49 -31.75 2.04
CA TYR A 1 28.80 -30.46 1.37
C TYR A 1 27.74 -30.02 0.35
N ARG A 2 27.43 -30.79 -0.71
CA ARG A 2 26.45 -30.41 -1.75
C ARG A 2 25.02 -30.12 -1.25
N ILE A 3 24.49 -30.96 -0.35
CA ILE A 3 23.13 -30.79 0.21
C ILE A 3 23.03 -29.50 1.04
N ASN A 4 24.07 -29.17 1.81
CA ASN A 4 24.09 -27.94 2.60
C ASN A 4 24.07 -26.69 1.69
N TRP A 5 24.86 -26.71 0.62
CA TRP A 5 24.87 -25.64 -0.37
C TRP A 5 23.51 -25.46 -1.06
N LEU A 6 22.83 -26.55 -1.43
CA LEU A 6 21.49 -26.48 -2.02
C LEU A 6 20.45 -25.87 -1.07
N LYS A 7 20.49 -26.23 0.22
CA LYS A 7 19.60 -25.66 1.24
C LYS A 7 19.83 -24.15 1.42
N VAL A 8 21.08 -23.72 1.48
CA VAL A 8 21.43 -22.29 1.58
C VAL A 8 20.96 -21.53 0.34
N ARG A 9 21.19 -22.08 -0.85
CA ARG A 9 20.74 -21.48 -2.12
C ARG A 9 19.22 -21.37 -2.20
N ALA A 10 18.48 -22.40 -1.81
CA ALA A 10 17.02 -22.37 -1.79
C ALA A 10 16.49 -21.29 -0.84
N ARG A 11 17.07 -21.18 0.36
CA ARG A 11 16.72 -20.13 1.32
C ARG A 11 17.00 -18.73 0.77
N TYR A 12 18.16 -18.53 0.12
CA TYR A 12 18.49 -17.26 -0.51
C TYR A 12 17.44 -16.85 -1.56
N HIS A 13 17.04 -17.78 -2.43
CA HIS A 13 16.01 -17.52 -3.43
C HIS A 13 14.65 -17.19 -2.80
N GLN A 14 14.26 -17.91 -1.75
CA GLN A 14 13.04 -17.63 -1.01
C GLN A 14 13.04 -16.20 -0.44
N TRP A 15 14.14 -15.79 0.22
CA TRP A 15 14.25 -14.42 0.74
C TRP A 15 14.21 -13.36 -0.37
N SER A 16 14.82 -13.65 -1.53
CA SER A 16 14.79 -12.74 -2.68
C SER A 16 13.38 -12.58 -3.25
N GLU A 17 12.62 -13.67 -3.31
CA GLU A 17 11.22 -13.66 -3.76
C GLU A 17 10.34 -12.92 -2.75
N GLU A 18 10.47 -13.24 -1.47
CA GLU A 18 9.72 -12.59 -0.39
C GLU A 18 10.00 -11.09 -0.32
N LEU A 19 11.26 -10.68 -0.49
CA LEU A 19 11.60 -9.27 -0.59
C LEU A 19 10.87 -8.61 -1.77
N THR A 20 10.83 -9.26 -2.93
CA THR A 20 10.14 -8.72 -4.12
C THR A 20 8.64 -8.57 -3.88
N LEU A 21 8.01 -9.58 -3.25
CA LEU A 21 6.59 -9.55 -2.89
C LEU A 21 6.29 -8.41 -1.90
N VAL A 22 7.06 -8.29 -0.82
CA VAL A 22 6.86 -7.25 0.20
C VAL A 22 6.99 -5.85 -0.40
N ARG A 23 7.97 -5.63 -1.29
CA ARG A 23 8.13 -4.32 -1.98
C ARG A 23 6.94 -3.97 -2.87
N HIS A 24 6.32 -4.97 -3.47
CA HIS A 24 5.12 -4.80 -4.28
C HIS A 24 3.88 -4.59 -3.41
N GLU A 25 3.73 -5.34 -2.30
CA GLU A 25 2.66 -5.14 -1.32
C GLU A 25 2.68 -3.74 -0.72
N MET A 26 3.86 -3.19 -0.39
CA MET A 26 4.01 -1.81 0.08
C MET A 26 3.46 -0.79 -0.93
N TYR A 27 3.73 -1.01 -2.22
CA TYR A 27 3.16 -0.19 -3.29
C TYR A 27 1.63 -0.32 -3.36
N TRP A 28 1.12 -1.54 -3.26
CA TRP A 28 -0.32 -1.81 -3.28
C TRP A 28 -1.06 -1.22 -2.09
N ILE A 29 -0.48 -1.24 -0.90
CA ILE A 29 -1.07 -0.62 0.30
C ILE A 29 -1.27 0.89 0.07
N ARG A 30 -0.27 1.58 -0.49
CA ARG A 30 -0.43 2.99 -0.87
C ARG A 30 -1.58 3.17 -1.86
N LYS A 31 -1.61 2.37 -2.95
CA LYS A 31 -2.67 2.44 -3.96
C LYS A 31 -4.06 2.14 -3.39
N TRP A 32 -4.12 1.26 -2.40
CA TRP A 32 -5.36 0.95 -1.72
C TRP A 32 -5.85 2.15 -0.89
N PHE A 33 -4.96 2.87 -0.18
CA PHE A 33 -5.33 4.10 0.52
C PHE A 33 -5.83 5.19 -0.43
N GLU A 34 -5.15 5.41 -1.56
CA GLU A 34 -5.60 6.34 -2.62
C GLU A 34 -7.02 5.96 -3.11
N GLY A 35 -7.26 4.67 -3.39
CA GLY A 35 -8.59 4.20 -3.79
C GLY A 35 -9.67 4.36 -2.71
N GLN A 36 -9.32 4.22 -1.42
CA GLN A 36 -10.25 4.49 -0.32
C GLN A 36 -10.58 5.98 -0.24
N GLU A 37 -9.58 6.85 -0.39
CA GLU A 37 -9.79 8.30 -0.43
C GLU A 37 -10.80 8.69 -1.51
N GLU A 38 -10.60 8.21 -2.75
CA GLU A 38 -11.50 8.46 -3.87
C GLU A 38 -12.93 7.97 -3.59
N GLU A 39 -13.07 6.76 -3.03
CA GLU A 39 -14.38 6.19 -2.71
C GLU A 39 -15.09 6.98 -1.61
N TRP A 40 -14.39 7.45 -0.58
CA TRP A 40 -14.98 8.30 0.45
C TRP A 40 -15.34 9.69 -0.09
N ASN A 41 -14.55 10.22 -1.03
CA ASN A 41 -14.85 11.48 -1.69
C ASN A 41 -16.12 11.38 -2.56
N ARG A 42 -16.27 10.27 -3.28
CA ARG A 42 -17.49 9.93 -4.01
C ARG A 42 -18.71 9.88 -3.09
N ARG A 43 -18.58 9.23 -1.92
CA ARG A 43 -19.65 9.15 -0.91
C ARG A 43 -20.00 10.52 -0.33
N ALA A 44 -19.01 11.35 -0.01
CA ALA A 44 -19.23 12.71 0.49
C ALA A 44 -20.01 13.56 -0.54
N SER A 45 -19.67 13.41 -1.83
CA SER A 45 -20.32 14.13 -2.93
C SER A 45 -21.77 13.70 -3.16
N GLN A 46 -22.10 12.43 -2.89
CA GLN A 46 -23.45 11.88 -3.06
C GLN A 46 -24.35 12.07 -1.82
N SER A 47 -23.77 12.44 -0.68
CA SER A 47 -24.50 12.53 0.58
C SER A 47 -25.28 13.84 0.68
N GLN A 48 -26.60 13.74 0.82
CA GLN A 48 -27.49 14.89 1.02
C GLN A 48 -27.56 15.34 2.48
N GLU A 49 -27.34 14.42 3.41
CA GLU A 49 -27.33 14.70 4.85
C GLU A 49 -25.98 15.28 5.28
N ALA A 50 -26.03 16.44 5.95
CA ALA A 50 -24.83 17.18 6.36
C ALA A 50 -23.93 16.38 7.31
N GLY A 51 -24.50 15.62 8.25
CA GLY A 51 -23.72 14.80 9.19
C GLY A 51 -22.90 13.72 8.50
N TYR A 52 -23.52 12.97 7.58
CA TYR A 52 -22.84 11.94 6.80
C TYR A 52 -21.81 12.52 5.84
N LYS A 53 -22.10 13.69 5.25
CA LYS A 53 -21.14 14.40 4.41
C LYS A 53 -19.87 14.76 5.18
N VAL A 54 -20.00 15.39 6.35
CA VAL A 54 -18.85 15.77 7.19
C VAL A 54 -18.06 14.54 7.65
N TYR A 55 -18.74 13.43 7.96
CA TYR A 55 -18.06 12.18 8.31
C TYR A 55 -17.25 11.62 7.14
N ALA A 56 -17.84 11.59 5.93
CA ALA A 56 -17.17 11.12 4.73
C ALA A 56 -15.97 12.01 4.37
N GLU A 57 -16.09 13.33 4.47
CA GLU A 57 -14.99 14.28 4.26
C GLU A 57 -13.83 14.03 5.24
N ARG A 58 -14.12 13.74 6.52
CA ARG A 58 -13.08 13.35 7.49
C ARG A 58 -12.39 12.05 7.08
N LYS A 59 -13.10 11.10 6.49
CA LYS A 59 -12.50 9.85 5.99
C LYS A 59 -11.57 10.10 4.80
N VAL A 60 -11.93 10.99 3.89
CA VAL A 60 -11.05 11.41 2.78
C VAL A 60 -9.71 11.89 3.33
N ILE A 61 -9.74 12.85 4.26
CA ILE A 61 -8.52 13.40 4.88
C ILE A 61 -7.69 12.31 5.58
N LEU A 62 -8.36 11.38 6.28
CA LEU A 62 -7.69 10.28 6.95
C LEU A 62 -6.95 9.37 5.96
N TYR A 63 -7.62 8.93 4.89
CA TYR A 63 -6.99 8.03 3.92
C TYR A 63 -5.91 8.72 3.09
N HIS A 64 -6.08 10.01 2.77
CA HIS A 64 -5.02 10.82 2.19
C HIS A 64 -3.77 10.82 3.06
N SER A 65 -3.91 11.10 4.37
CA SER A 65 -2.76 11.09 5.29
C SER A 65 -2.09 9.72 5.40
N TYR A 66 -2.84 8.62 5.31
CA TYR A 66 -2.26 7.27 5.26
C TYR A 66 -1.50 7.00 3.97
N ALA A 67 -1.98 7.48 2.82
CA ALA A 67 -1.26 7.38 1.56
C ALA A 67 0.07 8.15 1.62
N GLU A 68 0.07 9.38 2.15
CA GLU A 68 1.28 10.19 2.34
C GLU A 68 2.27 9.53 3.31
N ASP A 69 1.78 9.05 4.46
CA ASP A 69 2.61 8.38 5.45
C ASP A 69 3.21 7.07 4.92
N ALA A 70 2.46 6.32 4.09
CA ALA A 70 2.98 5.16 3.37
C ALA A 70 4.09 5.54 2.39
N VAL A 71 3.94 6.64 1.64
CA VAL A 71 5.00 7.16 0.76
C VAL A 71 6.27 7.49 1.55
N MET A 72 6.14 8.19 2.68
CA MET A 72 7.27 8.55 3.52
C MET A 72 7.97 7.30 4.11
N ARG A 73 7.21 6.35 4.65
CA ARG A 73 7.77 5.16 5.32
C ARG A 73 8.36 4.14 4.34
N PHE A 74 7.81 4.06 3.14
CA PHE A 74 8.25 3.10 2.12
C PHE A 74 9.16 3.71 1.04
N GLN A 75 9.59 4.97 1.24
CA GLN A 75 10.51 5.64 0.32
C GLN A 75 11.76 4.78 0.05
N GLY A 76 12.07 4.57 -1.23
CA GLY A 76 13.20 3.75 -1.67
C GLY A 76 13.06 2.24 -1.44
N LYS A 77 11.93 1.79 -0.85
CA LYS A 77 11.65 0.38 -0.56
C LYS A 77 10.57 -0.20 -1.48
N MET A 78 9.67 0.62 -2.02
CA MET A 78 8.63 0.15 -2.93
C MET A 78 9.20 -0.26 -4.29
N SER A 79 8.58 -1.27 -4.91
CA SER A 79 8.78 -1.55 -6.33
C SER A 79 8.17 -0.40 -7.14
N GLN A 80 8.97 0.32 -7.94
CA GLN A 80 8.43 1.28 -8.90
C GLN A 80 7.70 0.51 -10.00
N PRO A 81 6.50 0.94 -10.44
CA PRO A 81 5.89 0.35 -11.62
C PRO A 81 6.84 0.56 -12.81
N ALA A 82 7.04 -0.48 -13.61
CA ALA A 82 7.73 -0.34 -14.88
C ALA A 82 7.00 0.74 -15.69
N SER A 83 7.74 1.77 -16.12
CA SER A 83 7.23 2.88 -16.93
C SER A 83 6.74 2.42 -18.30
#